data_AF-A0A7M7JSU6-F1
#
_entry.id   AF-A0A7M7JSU6-F1
#
_cell.length_a   1.000
_cell.length_b   1.000
_cell.length_c   1.000
_cell.angle_alpha   90.00
_cell.angle_beta   90.00
_cell.angle_gamma   90.00
#
_symmetry.space_group_name_H-M   'P 1'
#
loop_
_entity.id
_entity.type
_entity.pdbx_description
1 polymer ?
#
loop_
_entity_poly.entity_id
_entity_poly.type
_entity_poly.pdbx_seq_one_letter_code
_entity_poly.pdbx_strand_id
1 'polypeptide(L)'
;MQPYSGDQELLKQSRKIDDNIIYALNTTVPTQSFSNKNDAHETCKDLYRQLDDLYSSRQASIQKCVQYSEDHLASLKAAKEKNPDNIDVLKELKKEQTKHRLFQAELGVEEVIKTRTKKVFHERCRFFYTPV
;
A
#
# COMPACT_ATOMS: atom_id res chain seq x y z
N MET A 1 15.36 22.03 -10.17
CA MET A 1 15.79 20.95 -9.25
C MET A 1 14.60 20.63 -8.36
N GLN A 2 13.78 19.64 -8.74
CA GLN A 2 12.63 19.03 -8.04
C GLN A 2 12.01 18.04 -9.07
N PRO A 3 11.56 16.82 -8.72
CA PRO A 3 10.71 16.48 -7.57
C PRO A 3 11.09 15.15 -6.86
N TYR A 4 11.36 15.21 -5.56
CA TYR A 4 11.40 14.02 -4.68
C TYR A 4 10.34 14.12 -3.56
N SER A 5 9.67 15.27 -3.45
CA SER A 5 8.85 15.62 -2.29
C SER A 5 7.45 15.02 -2.32
N GLY A 6 6.79 14.96 -3.48
CA GLY A 6 5.41 14.48 -3.59
C GLY A 6 5.26 13.00 -3.23
N ASP A 7 6.13 12.15 -3.78
CA ASP A 7 6.07 10.70 -3.52
C ASP A 7 6.40 10.40 -2.05
N GLN A 8 7.44 11.03 -1.47
CA GLN A 8 7.76 10.83 -0.04
C GLN A 8 6.66 11.28 0.92
N GLU A 9 5.92 12.34 0.59
CA GLU A 9 4.78 12.76 1.40
C GLU A 9 3.60 11.78 1.31
N LEU A 10 3.32 11.26 0.11
CA LEU A 10 2.31 10.20 -0.06
C LEU A 10 2.68 8.95 0.74
N LEU A 11 3.96 8.56 0.76
CA LEU A 11 4.44 7.44 1.56
C LEU A 11 4.30 7.67 3.07
N LYS A 12 4.59 8.88 3.54
CA LYS A 12 4.39 9.25 4.95
C LYS A 12 2.91 9.22 5.33
N GLN A 13 2.05 9.69 4.44
CA GLN A 13 0.61 9.71 4.65
C GLN A 13 0.03 8.29 4.68
N SER A 14 0.53 7.41 3.81
CA SER A 14 0.20 5.99 3.79
C SER A 14 0.56 5.30 5.12
N ARG A 15 1.77 5.54 5.65
CA ARG A 15 2.22 5.00 6.95
C ARG A 15 1.36 5.46 8.13
N LYS A 16 0.91 6.72 8.10
CA LYS A 16 -0.01 7.25 9.12
C LYS A 16 -1.38 6.54 9.07
N ILE A 17 -1.84 6.19 7.87
CA ILE A 17 -3.05 5.38 7.70
C ILE A 17 -2.81 3.98 8.28
N ASP A 18 -1.64 3.37 8.07
CA ASP A 18 -1.30 2.04 8.60
C ASP A 18 -1.27 1.99 10.13
N ASP A 19 -0.65 2.99 10.78
CA ASP A 19 -0.64 3.11 12.24
C ASP A 19 -2.05 3.32 12.80
N ASN A 20 -2.89 4.10 12.10
CA ASN A 20 -4.28 4.29 12.47
C ASN A 20 -5.11 3.01 12.34
N ILE A 21 -4.84 2.16 11.34
CA ILE A 21 -5.50 0.86 11.18
C ILE A 21 -5.18 -0.05 12.37
N ILE A 22 -3.91 -0.16 12.75
CA ILE A 22 -3.50 -0.98 13.89
C ILE A 22 -4.11 -0.43 15.19
N TYR A 23 -4.10 0.89 15.37
CA TYR A 23 -4.72 1.53 16.53
C TYR A 23 -6.23 1.23 16.58
N ALA A 24 -6.94 1.45 15.47
CA ALA A 24 -8.37 1.15 15.36
C ALA A 24 -8.66 -0.32 15.64
N LEU A 25 -7.87 -1.25 15.09
CA LEU A 25 -8.01 -2.68 15.39
C LEU A 25 -7.85 -3.00 16.88
N ASN A 26 -6.93 -2.31 17.55
CA ASN A 26 -6.70 -2.51 18.98
C ASN A 26 -7.79 -1.93 19.86
N THR A 27 -8.46 -0.84 19.43
CA THR A 27 -9.50 -0.13 20.21
C THR A 27 -10.92 -0.57 19.90
N THR A 28 -11.20 -0.98 18.66
CA THR A 28 -12.58 -1.23 18.17
C THR A 28 -13.08 -2.62 18.52
N VAL A 29 -12.19 -3.60 18.74
CA VAL A 29 -12.60 -4.95 19.18
C VAL A 29 -12.49 -5.04 20.70
N PRO A 30 -13.61 -5.08 21.45
CA PRO A 30 -13.57 -5.25 22.89
C PRO A 30 -12.92 -6.58 23.24
N THR A 31 -12.18 -6.64 24.34
CA THR A 31 -11.71 -7.92 24.89
C THR A 31 -12.90 -8.84 25.14
N GLN A 32 -12.72 -10.14 24.92
CA GLN A 32 -13.76 -11.20 24.97
C GLN A 32 -14.70 -11.12 26.18
N SER A 33 -14.23 -10.56 27.29
CA SER A 33 -14.95 -10.35 28.55
C SER A 33 -16.02 -9.24 28.52
N PHE A 34 -16.00 -8.35 27.52
CA PHE A 34 -16.80 -7.10 27.50
C PHE A 34 -17.71 -6.96 26.26
N SER A 35 -17.78 -7.96 25.38
CA SER A 35 -18.55 -7.87 24.12
C SER A 35 -19.80 -8.74 24.10
N ASN A 36 -20.94 -8.17 23.72
CA ASN A 36 -22.09 -8.94 23.22
C ASN A 36 -21.68 -9.70 21.95
N LYS A 37 -21.96 -11.02 21.88
CA LYS A 37 -21.45 -11.89 20.80
C LYS A 37 -21.93 -11.50 19.40
N ASN A 38 -23.20 -11.07 19.26
CA ASN A 38 -23.74 -10.65 17.97
C ASN A 38 -23.10 -9.32 17.49
N ASP A 39 -22.91 -8.36 18.40
CA ASP A 39 -22.28 -7.08 18.08
C ASP A 39 -20.81 -7.26 17.68
N ALA A 40 -20.10 -8.19 18.34
CA ALA A 40 -18.72 -8.54 18.01
C ALA A 40 -18.58 -9.21 16.63
N HIS A 41 -19.53 -10.08 16.26
CA HIS A 41 -19.53 -10.75 14.94
C HIS A 41 -19.65 -9.73 13.81
N GLU A 42 -20.68 -8.87 13.84
CA GLU A 42 -20.90 -7.89 12.77
C GLU A 42 -19.77 -6.83 12.75
N THR A 43 -19.25 -6.42 13.91
CA THR A 43 -18.09 -5.50 13.96
C THR A 43 -16.86 -6.12 13.29
N CYS A 44 -16.51 -7.37 13.61
CA CYS A 44 -15.35 -8.04 13.01
C CYS A 44 -15.55 -8.28 11.50
N LYS A 45 -16.76 -8.59 11.07
CA LYS A 45 -17.09 -8.77 9.64
C LYS A 45 -16.98 -7.47 8.85
N ASP A 46 -17.50 -6.37 9.39
CA ASP A 46 -17.41 -5.06 8.75
C ASP A 46 -15.96 -4.57 8.71
N LEU A 47 -15.22 -4.72 9.80
CA LEU A 47 -13.80 -4.43 9.88
C LEU A 47 -12.98 -5.22 8.84
N TYR A 48 -13.27 -6.51 8.66
CA TYR A 48 -12.61 -7.30 7.62
C TYR A 48 -12.86 -6.73 6.22
N ARG A 49 -14.10 -6.37 5.89
CA ARG A 49 -14.46 -5.77 4.60
C ARG A 49 -13.72 -4.45 4.37
N GLN A 50 -13.75 -3.55 5.36
CA GLN A 50 -13.05 -2.27 5.27
C GLN A 50 -11.54 -2.45 5.05
N LEU A 51 -10.92 -3.41 5.75
CA LEU A 51 -9.51 -3.74 5.56
C LEU A 51 -9.24 -4.27 4.15
N ASP A 52 -10.03 -5.22 3.68
CA ASP A 52 -9.84 -5.85 2.38
C ASP A 52 -10.04 -4.87 1.21
N ASP A 53 -11.07 -4.02 1.29
CA ASP A 53 -11.34 -2.97 0.32
C ASP A 53 -10.20 -1.94 0.28
N LEU A 54 -9.70 -1.54 1.46
CA LEU A 54 -8.60 -0.59 1.58
C LEU A 54 -7.32 -1.13 0.95
N TYR A 55 -6.92 -2.36 1.30
CA TYR A 55 -5.71 -2.98 0.73
C TYR A 55 -5.84 -3.22 -0.77
N SER A 56 -7.00 -3.69 -1.22
CA SER A 56 -7.24 -3.93 -2.64
C SER A 56 -7.15 -2.63 -3.45
N SER A 57 -7.75 -1.55 -2.94
CA SER A 57 -7.70 -0.22 -3.56
C SER A 57 -6.27 0.36 -3.61
N ARG A 58 -5.54 0.26 -2.50
CA ARG A 58 -4.14 0.72 -2.41
C ARG A 58 -3.23 -0.08 -3.34
N GLN A 59 -3.31 -1.41 -3.30
CA GLN A 59 -2.54 -2.29 -4.16
C GLN A 59 -2.80 -2.00 -5.65
N ALA A 60 -4.06 -1.84 -6.05
CA ALA A 60 -4.42 -1.47 -7.42
C ALA A 60 -3.84 -0.10 -7.82
N SER A 61 -3.80 0.86 -6.90
CA SER A 61 -3.22 2.19 -7.15
C SER A 61 -1.71 2.12 -7.32
N ILE A 62 -0.99 1.38 -6.45
CA ILE A 62 0.46 1.20 -6.56
C ILE A 62 0.81 0.46 -7.85
N GLN A 63 0.06 -0.57 -8.23
CA GLN A 63 0.25 -1.30 -9.49
C GLN A 63 0.10 -0.37 -10.71
N LYS A 64 -0.87 0.55 -10.70
CA LYS A 64 -1.01 1.56 -11.75
C LYS A 64 0.21 2.49 -11.82
N CYS A 65 0.76 2.90 -10.68
CA CYS A 65 1.99 3.70 -10.63
C CYS A 65 3.20 2.94 -11.19
N VAL A 66 3.32 1.64 -10.88
CA VAL A 66 4.36 0.77 -11.45
C VAL A 66 4.22 0.71 -12.97
N GLN A 67 3.04 0.40 -13.49
CA GLN A 67 2.77 0.31 -14.92
C GLN A 67 3.09 1.63 -15.65
N TYR A 68 2.61 2.75 -15.11
CA TYR A 68 2.88 4.07 -15.69
C TYR A 68 4.39 4.36 -15.78
N SER A 69 5.13 4.00 -14.72
CA SER A 69 6.58 4.16 -14.69
C SER A 69 7.30 3.22 -15.66
N GLU A 70 6.81 1.99 -15.85
CA GLU A 70 7.33 1.05 -16.85
C GLU A 70 7.14 1.56 -18.27
N ASP A 71 5.95 2.08 -18.60
CA ASP A 71 5.65 2.65 -19.91
C ASP A 71 6.54 3.87 -20.20
N HIS A 72 6.77 4.71 -19.18
CA HIS A 72 7.68 5.84 -19.29
C HIS A 72 9.14 5.40 -19.47
N LEU A 73 9.59 4.37 -18.75
CA LEU A 73 10.91 3.77 -18.94
C LEU A 73 11.09 3.20 -20.35
N ALA A 74 10.08 2.53 -20.90
CA ALA A 74 10.12 2.02 -22.27
C ALA A 74 10.29 3.16 -23.27
N SER A 75 9.53 4.25 -23.11
CA SER A 75 9.63 5.45 -23.94
C SER A 75 11.01 6.11 -23.87
N LEU A 76 11.59 6.24 -22.67
CA LEU A 76 12.92 6.82 -22.45
C LEU A 76 14.04 5.92 -23.01
N LYS A 77 13.90 4.59 -22.93
CA LYS A 77 14.84 3.65 -23.55
C LYS A 77 14.84 3.79 -25.08
N ALA A 78 13.66 3.86 -25.70
CA ALA A 78 13.55 4.09 -27.14
C ALA A 78 14.13 5.45 -27.56
N ALA A 79 13.94 6.50 -26.75
CA ALA A 79 14.56 7.81 -27.00
C ALA A 79 16.10 7.76 -26.90
N LYS A 80 16.64 7.01 -25.93
CA LYS A 80 18.07 6.79 -25.77
C LYS A 80 18.68 6.04 -26.96
N GLU A 81 18.00 5.03 -27.50
CA GLU A 81 18.46 4.29 -28.68
C GLU A 81 18.61 5.20 -29.90
N LYS A 82 17.70 6.18 -30.07
CA LYS A 82 17.77 7.16 -31.15
C LYS A 82 18.90 8.16 -30.96
N ASN A 83 19.14 8.60 -29.73
CA ASN A 83 20.17 9.60 -29.39
C ASN A 83 20.93 9.20 -28.12
N PRO A 84 21.98 8.34 -28.24
CA PRO A 84 22.67 7.75 -27.08
C PRO A 84 23.32 8.77 -26.13
N ASP A 85 23.80 9.89 -26.68
CA ASP A 85 24.54 10.92 -25.94
C ASP A 85 23.67 12.08 -25.45
N ASN A 86 22.34 11.97 -25.60
CA ASN A 86 21.44 13.00 -25.09
C ASN A 86 21.41 12.98 -23.54
N ILE A 87 22.12 13.95 -22.95
CA ILE A 87 22.30 14.07 -21.49
C ILE A 87 20.96 14.19 -20.76
N ASP A 88 19.97 14.88 -21.34
CA ASP A 88 18.65 15.05 -20.73
C ASP A 88 17.89 13.73 -20.67
N VAL A 89 17.90 12.95 -21.76
CA VAL A 89 17.30 11.61 -21.80
C VAL A 89 17.98 10.69 -20.79
N LEU A 90 19.31 10.70 -20.71
CA LEU A 90 20.06 9.88 -19.74
C LEU A 90 19.75 10.25 -18.30
N LYS A 91 19.59 11.55 -18.01
CA LYS A 91 19.24 12.06 -16.68
C LYS A 91 17.82 11.65 -16.30
N GLU A 92 16.87 11.78 -17.22
CA GLU A 92 15.48 11.43 -16.97
C GLU A 92 15.32 9.92 -16.81
N LEU A 93 16.00 9.11 -17.63
CA LEU A 93 16.03 7.65 -17.49
C LEU A 93 16.48 7.23 -16.08
N LYS A 94 17.55 7.84 -15.54
CA LYS A 94 18.03 7.53 -14.18
C LYS A 94 17.01 7.88 -13.11
N LYS A 95 16.32 9.03 -13.25
CA LYS A 95 15.27 9.43 -12.30
C LYS A 95 14.10 8.45 -12.34
N GLU A 96 13.61 8.15 -13.53
CA GLU A 96 12.46 7.26 -13.71
C GLU A 96 12.80 5.83 -13.23
N GLN A 97 14.04 5.35 -13.44
CA GLN A 97 14.49 4.06 -12.90
C GLN A 97 14.44 4.02 -11.38
N THR A 98 14.86 5.09 -10.69
CA THR A 98 14.78 5.15 -9.23
C THR A 98 13.34 5.21 -8.76
N LYS A 99 12.49 5.99 -9.44
CA LYS A 99 11.05 6.08 -9.15
C LYS A 99 10.35 4.73 -9.33
N HIS A 100 10.63 4.03 -10.42
CA HIS A 100 10.09 2.70 -10.69
C HIS A 100 10.45 1.70 -9.56
N ARG A 101 11.73 1.68 -9.13
CA ARG A 101 12.17 0.84 -8.01
C ARG A 101 11.46 1.18 -6.71
N LEU A 102 11.19 2.47 -6.47
CA LEU A 102 10.44 2.90 -5.29
C LEU A 102 9.01 2.34 -5.33
N PHE A 103 8.30 2.48 -6.45
CA PHE A 103 6.95 1.91 -6.58
C PHE A 103 6.92 0.39 -6.43
N GLN A 104 7.92 -0.33 -6.94
CA GLN A 104 8.05 -1.76 -6.68
C GLN A 104 8.28 -2.08 -5.20
N ALA A 105 9.09 -1.28 -4.50
CA ALA A 105 9.29 -1.46 -3.06
C ALA A 105 7.99 -1.24 -2.27
N GLU A 106 7.14 -0.31 -2.70
CA GLU A 106 5.84 -0.05 -2.07
C GLU A 106 4.86 -1.22 -2.18
N LEU A 107 4.92 -2.03 -3.25
CA LEU A 107 4.16 -3.27 -3.30
C LEU A 107 4.57 -4.24 -2.19
N GLY A 108 5.87 -4.32 -1.90
CA GLY A 108 6.38 -5.13 -0.79
C GLY A 108 5.96 -4.57 0.58
N VAL A 109 5.97 -3.25 0.74
CA VAL A 109 5.50 -2.58 1.96
C VAL A 109 4.02 -2.89 2.20
N GLU A 110 3.18 -2.76 1.17
CA GLU A 110 1.75 -3.04 1.23
C GLU A 110 1.45 -4.48 1.67
N GLU A 111 2.18 -5.46 1.12
CA GLU A 111 2.02 -6.87 1.48
C GLU A 111 2.41 -7.14 2.96
N VAL A 112 3.48 -6.49 3.43
CA VAL A 112 3.91 -6.60 4.84
C VAL A 112 2.84 -6.00 5.76
N ILE A 113 2.26 -4.86 5.41
CA ILE A 113 1.19 -4.21 6.19
C ILE A 113 -0.02 -5.13 6.24
N LYS A 114 -0.50 -5.61 5.08
CA LYS A 114 -1.64 -6.53 4.97
C LYS A 114 -1.44 -7.78 5.83
N THR A 115 -0.23 -8.35 5.82
CA THR A 115 0.11 -9.52 6.64
C THR A 115 0.02 -9.20 8.15
N ARG A 116 0.59 -8.07 8.58
CA ARG A 116 0.60 -7.66 9.99
C ARG A 116 -0.81 -7.39 10.51
N THR A 117 -1.60 -6.65 9.75
CA THR A 117 -2.96 -6.27 10.14
C THR A 117 -3.90 -7.46 10.11
N LYS A 118 -3.75 -8.38 9.15
CA LYS A 118 -4.47 -9.66 9.13
C LYS A 118 -4.17 -10.52 10.36
N LYS A 119 -2.92 -10.52 10.84
CA LYS A 119 -2.55 -11.21 12.08
C LYS A 119 -3.26 -10.60 13.30
N VAL A 120 -3.19 -9.27 13.45
CA VAL A 120 -3.88 -8.56 14.56
C VAL A 120 -5.38 -8.80 14.50
N PHE A 121 -5.97 -8.69 13.30
CA PHE A 121 -7.37 -9.00 13.07
C PHE A 121 -7.70 -10.41 13.53
N HIS A 122 -6.94 -11.42 13.11
CA HIS A 122 -7.17 -12.81 13.51
C HIS A 122 -7.08 -12.98 15.03
N GLU A 123 -6.07 -12.42 15.68
CA GLU A 123 -5.91 -12.51 17.14
C GLU A 123 -7.12 -11.95 17.90
N ARG A 124 -7.73 -10.88 17.39
CA ARG A 124 -8.89 -10.22 18.01
C ARG A 124 -10.24 -10.82 17.61
N CYS A 125 -10.39 -11.25 16.35
CA CYS A 125 -11.66 -11.61 15.75
C CYS A 125 -11.87 -13.12 15.54
N ARG A 126 -10.86 -13.99 15.72
CA ARG A 126 -10.98 -15.44 15.42
C ARG A 126 -12.15 -16.17 16.09
N PHE A 127 -12.63 -15.69 17.23
CA PHE A 127 -13.76 -16.29 17.95
C PHE A 127 -15.12 -15.71 17.56
N PHE A 128 -15.12 -14.59 16.84
CA PHE A 128 -16.32 -13.85 16.46
C PHE A 128 -16.59 -14.00 14.96
N TYR A 129 -15.57 -13.91 14.12
CA TYR A 129 -15.68 -13.98 12.67
C TYR A 129 -14.43 -14.60 12.05
N THR A 130 -14.65 -15.60 11.21
CA THR A 130 -13.62 -16.18 10.34
C THR A 130 -14.01 -15.85 8.90
N PRO A 131 -13.19 -15.07 8.18
CA PRO A 131 -13.42 -14.83 6.75
C PRO A 131 -13.42 -16.16 5.99
N VAL A 132 -14.36 -16.31 5.05
CA VAL A 132 -14.49 -17.50 4.19
C VAL A 132 -13.69 -17.31 2.92
#